data_AF-A0ABC8S0T8-F1
#
_entry.id   AF-A0ABC8S0T8-F1
#
_cell.length_a   1.000
_cell.length_b   1.000
_cell.length_c   1.000
_cell.angle_alpha   90.00
_cell.angle_beta   90.00
_cell.angle_gamma   90.00
#
_symmetry.space_group_name_H-M   'P 1'
#
loop_
_entity.id
_entity.type
_entity.pdbx_description
1 polymer ?
#
loop_
_entity_poly.entity_id
_entity_poly.type
_entity_poly.pdbx_seq_one_letter_code
_entity_poly.pdbx_strand_id
1 'polypeptide(L)'
;MFLEAVSAVSLRASLGPLLGSRTISLSSPSLSSSSSSSFSVVNVLPSQRGERFVVSAASEITNMPLTGVVFKPFEEVKKEDFMVPISPHVSLARQRFADESEAAINEQINVEYNVSYVYHAMYAYFDRDNVALKGLAKFFKESSEEEREHAEKLMKYQNIRGGRVKLHTLMPTLSEFDHVEKGDALYAMELALSLEKLTNEKLLSLHSVADRNNDPQMAEFIEREFLSEQVEAIKKIADYVTQLRLVGKGHGVWHFDQLLLHEGDGAF
;
A
#
# COMPACT_ATOMS: atom_id res chain seq x y z
N MET A 1 33.96 38.70 26.32
CA MET A 1 35.11 38.46 25.42
C MET A 1 34.63 38.66 24.00
N PHE A 2 35.43 39.37 23.22
CA PHE A 2 35.14 40.00 21.92
C PHE A 2 35.19 39.03 20.72
N LEU A 3 34.58 39.51 19.61
CA LEU A 3 34.70 39.23 18.15
C LEU A 3 33.30 38.88 17.58
N GLU A 4 32.54 39.70 16.84
CA GLU A 4 32.81 40.53 15.63
C GLU A 4 33.63 39.81 14.55
N ALA A 5 33.31 39.76 13.24
CA ALA A 5 32.19 40.25 12.41
C ALA A 5 32.35 39.73 10.95
N VAL A 6 31.36 40.03 10.08
CA VAL A 6 31.37 40.17 8.57
C VAL A 6 31.67 38.91 7.71
N SER A 7 31.14 38.66 6.50
CA SER A 7 30.50 39.52 5.49
C SER A 7 29.68 38.73 4.45
N ALA A 8 28.75 39.44 3.82
CA ALA A 8 27.91 39.03 2.69
C ALA A 8 28.66 39.04 1.35
N VAL A 9 28.19 38.22 0.40
CA VAL A 9 28.35 38.48 -1.04
C VAL A 9 27.02 38.24 -1.74
N SER A 10 26.49 39.32 -2.32
CA SER A 10 25.39 39.35 -3.26
C SER A 10 25.97 39.46 -4.66
N LEU A 11 25.44 38.71 -5.63
CA LEU A 11 25.68 38.93 -7.06
C LEU A 11 24.33 38.88 -7.77
N ARG A 12 24.01 40.00 -8.43
CA ARG A 12 22.84 40.21 -9.29
C ARG A 12 23.33 40.83 -10.60
N ALA A 13 22.55 40.59 -11.66
CA ALA A 13 22.54 41.16 -13.03
C ALA A 13 22.97 40.13 -14.11
N SER A 14 22.30 39.95 -15.26
CA SER A 14 21.15 40.63 -15.90
C SER A 14 20.58 39.80 -17.07
N LEU A 15 19.24 39.88 -17.27
CA LEU A 15 18.42 40.05 -18.50
C LEU A 15 19.11 39.84 -19.88
N GLY A 16 18.58 39.22 -20.94
CA GLY A 16 17.24 38.79 -21.45
C GLY A 16 17.40 38.39 -22.95
N PRO A 17 16.41 38.51 -23.86
CA PRO A 17 15.21 37.67 -24.05
C PRO A 17 14.97 37.16 -25.52
N LEU A 18 13.84 36.47 -25.76
CA LEU A 18 12.94 36.39 -26.97
C LEU A 18 12.61 34.93 -27.39
N LEU A 19 11.38 34.41 -27.19
CA LEU A 19 10.08 34.60 -27.88
C LEU A 19 9.88 33.72 -29.14
N GLY A 20 8.84 32.86 -29.10
CA GLY A 20 8.25 32.16 -30.25
C GLY A 20 7.05 31.30 -29.83
N SER A 21 5.85 31.67 -30.29
CA SER A 21 4.52 31.26 -29.79
C SER A 21 3.89 30.04 -30.47
N ARG A 22 3.03 29.34 -29.69
CA ARG A 22 1.68 28.76 -29.95
C ARG A 22 1.42 27.89 -31.20
N THR A 23 0.79 26.73 -30.98
CA THR A 23 -0.64 26.47 -31.30
C THR A 23 -1.15 25.15 -30.69
N ILE A 24 -2.41 25.18 -30.24
CA ILE A 24 -3.23 24.07 -29.73
C ILE A 24 -4.09 23.56 -30.88
N SER A 25 -4.29 22.24 -31.02
CA SER A 25 -5.47 21.68 -31.70
C SER A 25 -5.89 20.33 -31.12
N LEU A 26 -7.16 20.26 -30.72
CA LEU A 26 -7.87 19.05 -30.33
C LEU A 26 -8.24 18.19 -31.56
N SER A 27 -8.28 16.88 -31.38
CA SER A 27 -9.26 16.02 -32.07
C SER A 27 -9.28 14.60 -31.48
N SER A 28 -10.40 14.25 -30.83
CA SER A 28 -10.84 12.88 -30.62
C SER A 28 -11.23 12.23 -31.97
N PRO A 29 -11.37 10.90 -32.01
CA PRO A 29 -12.71 10.41 -32.34
C PRO A 29 -13.18 9.21 -31.49
N SER A 30 -14.48 9.06 -31.56
CA SER A 30 -15.42 8.19 -30.87
C SER A 30 -15.39 6.71 -31.29
N LEU A 31 -15.81 5.89 -30.30
CA LEU A 31 -16.66 4.69 -30.39
C LEU A 31 -17.31 4.38 -31.74
N SER A 32 -17.26 3.10 -32.16
CA SER A 32 -18.45 2.24 -32.33
C SER A 32 -18.10 0.89 -32.98
N SER A 33 -18.63 -0.21 -32.39
CA SER A 33 -19.22 -1.43 -32.99
C SER A 33 -18.74 -1.91 -34.38
N SER A 34 -18.59 -3.20 -34.69
CA SER A 34 -19.44 -4.34 -34.33
C SER A 34 -18.82 -5.61 -34.92
N SER A 35 -19.07 -6.71 -34.21
CA SER A 35 -19.14 -8.08 -34.70
C SER A 35 -19.88 -8.24 -36.04
N SER A 36 -19.32 -9.03 -36.96
CA SER A 36 -20.07 -10.09 -37.66
C SER A 36 -19.15 -11.03 -38.45
N SER A 37 -19.47 -12.29 -38.29
CA SER A 37 -18.92 -13.53 -38.85
C SER A 37 -18.92 -13.66 -40.38
N SER A 38 -17.88 -14.37 -40.84
CA SER A 38 -17.86 -15.45 -41.86
C SER A 38 -18.47 -15.22 -43.24
N PHE A 39 -17.70 -15.49 -44.31
CA PHE A 39 -18.02 -16.51 -45.32
C PHE A 39 -16.78 -16.90 -46.13
N SER A 40 -16.69 -18.20 -46.39
CA SER A 40 -15.63 -18.92 -47.10
C SER A 40 -15.60 -18.62 -48.60
N VAL A 41 -14.41 -18.63 -49.20
CA VAL A 41 -14.26 -18.92 -50.64
C VAL A 41 -13.24 -20.04 -50.80
N VAL A 42 -13.74 -21.15 -51.34
CA VAL A 42 -12.99 -22.34 -51.77
C VAL A 42 -12.42 -22.05 -53.16
N ASN A 43 -11.13 -22.34 -53.37
CA ASN A 43 -10.55 -22.52 -54.70
C ASN A 43 -9.72 -23.80 -54.69
N VAL A 44 -9.96 -24.67 -55.66
CA VAL A 44 -9.29 -25.96 -55.84
C VAL A 44 -8.76 -26.09 -57.28
N LEU A 45 -7.60 -26.78 -57.37
CA LEU A 45 -6.89 -27.42 -58.50
C LEU A 45 -5.63 -26.70 -59.04
N PRO A 46 -4.61 -27.43 -59.59
CA PRO A 46 -4.28 -28.86 -59.45
C PRO A 46 -2.78 -29.21 -59.20
N SER A 47 -2.59 -30.35 -58.52
CA SER A 47 -1.62 -31.45 -58.71
C SER A 47 -0.21 -31.19 -59.27
N GLN A 48 0.83 -31.46 -58.46
CA GLN A 48 1.99 -32.27 -58.86
C GLN A 48 2.56 -33.10 -57.68
N ARG A 49 2.46 -34.43 -57.86
CA ARG A 49 3.48 -35.48 -57.66
C ARG A 49 4.49 -35.35 -56.49
N GLY A 50 4.29 -36.23 -55.50
CA GLY A 50 5.35 -37.11 -55.00
C GLY A 50 6.19 -36.62 -53.82
N GLU A 51 5.77 -36.96 -52.60
CA GLU A 51 6.66 -37.41 -51.53
C GLU A 51 5.82 -38.14 -50.46
N ARG A 52 6.15 -39.40 -50.19
CA ARG A 52 5.58 -40.15 -49.07
C ARG A 52 6.21 -39.60 -47.79
N PHE A 53 5.47 -38.76 -47.07
CA PHE A 53 5.80 -38.45 -45.68
C PHE A 53 4.91 -39.31 -44.78
N VAL A 54 5.51 -40.31 -44.14
CA VAL A 54 4.87 -41.07 -43.07
C VAL A 54 4.91 -40.19 -41.83
N VAL A 55 3.78 -39.58 -41.49
CA VAL A 55 3.60 -38.92 -40.19
C VAL A 55 3.28 -40.01 -39.17
N SER A 56 4.29 -40.41 -38.40
CA SER A 56 4.10 -41.21 -37.19
C SER A 56 3.68 -40.26 -36.07
N ALA A 57 2.39 -40.24 -35.73
CA ALA A 57 1.95 -39.69 -34.46
C ALA A 57 2.46 -40.63 -33.36
N ALA A 58 3.49 -40.20 -32.61
CA ALA A 58 3.82 -40.83 -31.35
C ALA A 58 2.70 -40.48 -30.36
N SER A 59 1.64 -41.29 -30.36
CA SER A 59 0.76 -41.33 -29.21
C SER A 59 1.56 -42.03 -28.12
N GLU A 60 2.20 -41.25 -27.24
CA GLU A 60 2.48 -41.73 -25.89
C GLU A 60 1.14 -41.95 -25.20
N ILE A 61 0.51 -43.06 -25.54
CA ILE A 61 -0.54 -43.67 -24.74
C ILE A 61 0.22 -44.23 -23.55
N THR A 62 0.40 -43.41 -22.53
CA THR A 62 0.65 -43.93 -21.19
C THR A 62 -0.60 -44.72 -20.82
N ASN A 63 -0.59 -46.02 -21.13
CA ASN A 63 -1.54 -47.00 -20.60
C ASN A 63 -1.28 -47.11 -19.09
N MET A 64 -1.67 -46.08 -18.35
CA MET A 64 -1.86 -46.19 -16.91
C MET A 64 -3.17 -46.97 -16.73
N PRO A 65 -3.16 -48.12 -16.03
CA PRO A 65 -4.41 -48.75 -15.66
C PRO A 65 -5.24 -47.73 -14.87
N LEU A 66 -6.51 -47.56 -15.22
CA LEU A 66 -7.49 -46.78 -14.49
C LEU A 66 -7.72 -47.43 -13.11
N THR A 67 -6.75 -47.31 -12.20
CA THR A 67 -6.77 -47.99 -10.90
C THR A 67 -7.78 -47.40 -9.92
N GLY A 68 -8.56 -46.37 -10.30
CA GLY A 68 -9.46 -45.65 -9.39
C GLY A 68 -8.78 -44.91 -8.24
N VAL A 69 -7.44 -45.07 -8.08
CA VAL A 69 -6.63 -44.39 -7.08
C VAL A 69 -6.27 -42.99 -7.59
N VAL A 70 -6.84 -41.96 -6.97
CA VAL A 70 -6.72 -40.55 -7.37
C VAL A 70 -5.61 -39.80 -6.61
N PHE A 71 -5.22 -40.28 -5.42
CA PHE A 71 -4.22 -39.64 -4.56
C PHE A 71 -3.29 -40.70 -3.97
N LYS A 72 -1.97 -40.49 -4.07
CA LYS A 72 -0.94 -41.42 -3.58
C LYS A 72 0.01 -40.68 -2.63
N PRO A 73 -0.35 -40.55 -1.33
CA PRO A 73 0.33 -39.66 -0.39
C PRO A 73 1.85 -39.84 -0.38
N PHE A 74 2.34 -41.07 -0.24
CA PHE A 74 3.77 -41.36 -0.15
C PHE A 74 4.55 -41.16 -1.44
N GLU A 75 3.90 -41.14 -2.60
CA GLU A 75 4.55 -40.79 -3.86
C GLU A 75 4.56 -39.27 -4.08
N GLU A 76 3.51 -38.58 -3.65
CA GLU A 76 3.38 -37.15 -3.83
C GLU A 76 4.26 -36.34 -2.88
N VAL A 77 4.44 -36.78 -1.63
CA VAL A 77 5.33 -36.12 -0.65
C VAL A 77 6.82 -36.24 -1.00
N LYS A 78 7.19 -37.09 -1.98
CA LYS A 78 8.58 -37.20 -2.46
C LYS A 78 8.98 -36.03 -3.37
N LYS A 79 8.03 -35.19 -3.81
CA LYS A 79 8.34 -34.00 -4.61
C LYS A 79 9.26 -33.05 -3.82
N GLU A 80 10.18 -32.41 -4.52
CA GLU A 80 11.17 -31.50 -3.92
C GLU A 80 10.52 -30.37 -3.12
N ASP A 81 9.39 -29.85 -3.59
CA ASP A 81 8.58 -28.82 -2.91
C ASP A 81 8.13 -29.18 -1.48
N PHE A 82 8.15 -30.47 -1.13
CA PHE A 82 7.76 -30.98 0.19
C PHE A 82 8.94 -31.51 1.00
N MET A 83 10.16 -31.44 0.47
CA MET A 83 11.36 -31.85 1.21
C MET A 83 11.64 -30.86 2.33
N VAL A 84 11.89 -31.39 3.53
CA VAL A 84 12.21 -30.58 4.71
C VAL A 84 13.67 -30.13 4.65
N PRO A 85 13.97 -28.82 4.65
CA PRO A 85 15.36 -28.34 4.63
C PRO A 85 16.14 -28.81 5.86
N ILE A 86 17.41 -29.20 5.66
CA ILE A 86 18.33 -29.61 6.75
C ILE A 86 19.08 -28.39 7.32
N SER A 87 19.25 -27.33 6.52
CA SER A 87 20.00 -26.14 6.93
C SER A 87 19.27 -25.39 8.05
N PRO A 88 19.93 -25.07 9.18
CA PRO A 88 19.31 -24.41 10.32
C PRO A 88 18.88 -22.96 10.03
N HIS A 89 19.34 -22.36 8.94
CA HIS A 89 19.04 -20.98 8.58
C HIS A 89 17.83 -20.83 7.64
N VAL A 90 17.34 -21.94 7.08
CA VAL A 90 16.19 -21.96 6.18
C VAL A 90 14.91 -22.17 6.98
N SER A 91 13.86 -21.42 6.65
CA SER A 91 12.56 -21.61 7.29
C SER A 91 11.94 -22.95 6.88
N LEU A 92 11.46 -23.72 7.86
CA LEU A 92 10.74 -24.97 7.61
C LEU A 92 9.28 -24.74 7.18
N ALA A 93 8.71 -23.57 7.50
CA ALA A 93 7.31 -23.23 7.21
C ALA A 93 7.12 -22.52 5.87
N ARG A 94 8.20 -22.05 5.24
CA ARG A 94 8.11 -21.22 4.04
C ARG A 94 7.67 -22.05 2.86
N GLN A 95 6.47 -21.78 2.37
CA GLN A 95 5.87 -22.47 1.23
C GLN A 95 5.17 -21.44 0.33
N ARG A 96 5.53 -21.46 -0.97
CA ARG A 96 4.96 -20.56 -2.00
C ARG A 96 4.88 -19.10 -1.54
N PHE A 97 5.94 -18.63 -0.89
CA PHE A 97 6.06 -17.26 -0.39
C PHE A 97 7.29 -16.63 -1.04
N ALA A 98 7.07 -15.90 -2.12
CA ALA A 98 8.12 -15.34 -2.97
C ALA A 98 8.96 -14.30 -2.21
N ASP A 99 10.22 -14.13 -2.63
CA ASP A 99 11.09 -13.10 -2.05
C ASP A 99 10.54 -11.69 -2.24
N GLU A 100 9.82 -11.45 -3.34
CA GLU A 100 9.12 -10.19 -3.59
C GLU A 100 8.00 -9.95 -2.56
N SER A 101 7.20 -10.97 -2.24
CA SER A 101 6.17 -10.91 -1.19
C SER A 101 6.78 -10.64 0.18
N GLU A 102 7.86 -11.33 0.53
CA GLU A 102 8.60 -11.11 1.78
C GLU A 102 9.13 -9.66 1.87
N ALA A 103 9.72 -9.14 0.78
CA ALA A 103 10.23 -7.79 0.72
C ALA A 103 9.10 -6.75 0.84
N ALA A 104 7.99 -6.95 0.14
CA ALA A 104 6.85 -6.02 0.17
C ALA A 104 6.20 -5.95 1.56
N ILE A 105 6.06 -7.08 2.26
CA ILE A 105 5.60 -7.07 3.67
C ILE A 105 6.57 -6.28 4.56
N ASN A 106 7.89 -6.42 4.36
CA ASN A 106 8.87 -5.62 5.11
C ASN A 106 8.80 -4.12 4.79
N GLU A 107 8.48 -3.73 3.55
CA GLU A 107 8.21 -2.33 3.21
C GLU A 107 6.97 -1.83 3.94
N GLN A 108 5.87 -2.59 3.92
CA GLN A 108 4.63 -2.19 4.60
C GLN A 108 4.80 -2.08 6.11
N ILE A 109 5.55 -3.01 6.76
CA ILE A 109 5.91 -2.88 8.18
C ILE A 109 6.56 -1.53 8.47
N ASN A 110 7.45 -1.08 7.58
CA ASN A 110 8.10 0.22 7.73
C ASN A 110 7.13 1.38 7.48
N VAL A 111 6.17 1.26 6.56
CA VAL A 111 5.11 2.25 6.36
C VAL A 111 4.34 2.45 7.67
N GLU A 112 3.79 1.39 8.26
CA GLU A 112 2.98 1.50 9.48
C GLU A 112 3.79 2.04 10.66
N TYR A 113 5.05 1.62 10.83
CA TYR A 113 5.91 2.19 11.87
C TYR A 113 6.20 3.69 11.65
N ASN A 114 6.37 4.15 10.41
CA ASN A 114 6.59 5.58 10.15
C ASN A 114 5.31 6.38 10.43
N VAL A 115 4.13 5.86 10.07
CA VAL A 115 2.84 6.51 10.38
C VAL A 115 2.62 6.57 11.89
N SER A 116 2.86 5.46 12.60
CA SER A 116 2.86 5.42 14.07
C SER A 116 3.75 6.50 14.68
N TYR A 117 4.96 6.67 14.14
CA TYR A 117 5.92 7.66 14.65
C TYR A 117 5.49 9.11 14.34
N VAL A 118 4.86 9.35 13.19
CA VAL A 118 4.26 10.66 12.85
C VAL A 118 3.10 10.98 13.79
N TYR A 119 2.21 10.03 14.05
CA TYR A 119 1.13 10.24 15.03
C TYR A 119 1.65 10.49 16.44
N HIS A 120 2.74 9.84 16.83
CA HIS A 120 3.38 10.12 18.11
C HIS A 120 3.91 11.56 18.19
N ALA A 121 4.44 12.09 17.09
CA ALA A 121 4.90 13.47 17.02
C ALA A 121 3.72 14.46 17.07
N MET A 122 2.60 14.15 16.43
CA MET A 122 1.36 14.94 16.55
C MET A 122 0.84 14.94 18.00
N TYR A 123 0.80 13.78 18.66
CA TYR A 123 0.49 13.69 20.09
C TYR A 123 1.37 14.64 20.91
N ALA A 124 2.70 14.54 20.75
CA ALA A 124 3.66 15.36 21.50
C ALA A 124 3.49 16.87 21.25
N TYR A 125 2.95 17.29 20.10
CA TYR A 125 2.61 18.68 19.81
C TYR A 125 1.33 19.12 20.53
N PHE A 126 0.25 18.33 20.43
CA PHE A 126 -1.05 18.71 21.01
C PHE A 126 -1.10 18.61 22.54
N ASP A 127 -0.21 17.80 23.14
CA ASP A 127 -0.05 17.66 24.60
C ASP A 127 0.73 18.83 25.25
N ARG A 128 1.28 19.76 24.46
CA ARG A 128 1.96 20.94 24.99
C ARG A 128 0.98 21.85 25.74
N ASP A 129 1.43 22.45 26.85
CA ASP A 129 0.58 23.32 27.69
C ASP A 129 0.07 24.58 26.96
N ASN A 130 0.81 25.05 25.95
CA ASN A 130 0.46 26.21 25.15
C ASN A 130 -0.40 25.89 23.92
N VAL A 131 -0.68 24.60 23.66
CA VAL A 131 -1.64 24.13 22.64
C VAL A 131 -2.91 23.61 23.32
N ALA A 132 -2.74 22.70 24.30
CA ALA A 132 -3.77 22.24 25.23
C ALA A 132 -5.06 21.66 24.59
N LEU A 133 -4.94 20.96 23.47
CA LEU A 133 -6.04 20.24 22.81
C LEU A 133 -5.96 18.75 23.18
N LYS A 134 -6.57 18.41 24.32
CA LYS A 134 -6.40 17.09 24.96
C LYS A 134 -7.10 15.96 24.20
N GLY A 135 -8.22 16.25 23.53
CA GLY A 135 -8.91 15.27 22.70
C GLY A 135 -8.06 14.86 21.50
N LEU A 136 -7.46 15.84 20.81
CA LEU A 136 -6.49 15.60 19.74
C LEU A 136 -5.25 14.87 20.24
N ALA A 137 -4.70 15.27 21.39
CA ALA A 137 -3.55 14.57 21.98
C ALA A 137 -3.88 13.10 22.27
N LYS A 138 -5.04 12.81 22.89
CA LYS A 138 -5.54 11.44 23.13
C LYS A 138 -5.68 10.68 21.82
N PHE A 139 -6.39 11.25 20.85
CA PHE A 139 -6.62 10.63 19.55
C PHE A 139 -5.31 10.24 18.86
N PHE A 140 -4.36 11.17 18.71
CA PHE A 140 -3.10 10.87 18.03
C PHE A 140 -2.20 9.91 18.81
N LYS A 141 -2.32 9.87 20.13
CA LYS A 141 -1.64 8.85 20.94
C LYS A 141 -2.21 7.46 20.67
N GLU A 142 -3.54 7.33 20.68
CA GLU A 142 -4.23 6.08 20.39
C GLU A 142 -3.96 5.62 18.96
N SER A 143 -4.02 6.51 17.96
CA SER A 143 -3.65 6.20 16.57
C SER A 143 -2.19 5.78 16.43
N SER A 144 -1.26 6.40 17.17
CA SER A 144 0.15 5.96 17.18
C SER A 144 0.30 4.52 17.69
N GLU A 145 -0.46 4.15 18.72
CA GLU A 145 -0.46 2.80 19.28
C GLU A 145 -1.09 1.79 18.30
N GLU A 146 -2.23 2.13 17.69
CA GLU A 146 -2.92 1.32 16.68
C GLU A 146 -2.04 1.04 15.45
N GLU A 147 -1.36 2.05 14.89
CA GLU A 147 -0.46 1.84 13.75
C GLU A 147 0.77 0.99 14.10
N ARG A 148 1.21 1.02 15.36
CA ARG A 148 2.26 0.09 15.82
C ARG A 148 1.72 -1.34 15.87
N GLU A 149 0.48 -1.54 16.29
CA GLU A 149 -0.17 -2.85 16.26
C GLU A 149 -0.34 -3.36 14.82
N HIS A 150 -0.64 -2.49 13.85
CA HIS A 150 -0.64 -2.83 12.42
C HIS A 150 0.73 -3.35 11.95
N ALA A 151 1.81 -2.63 12.30
CA ALA A 151 3.17 -3.07 11.99
C ALA A 151 3.48 -4.44 12.62
N GLU A 152 3.12 -4.65 13.88
CA GLU A 152 3.33 -5.92 14.59
C GLU A 152 2.49 -7.07 14.00
N LYS A 153 1.27 -6.79 13.53
CA LYS A 153 0.40 -7.75 12.83
C LYS A 153 1.09 -8.26 11.56
N LEU A 154 1.69 -7.37 10.77
CA LEU A 154 2.48 -7.71 9.58
C LEU A 154 3.76 -8.48 9.94
N MET A 155 4.47 -8.09 10.99
CA MET A 155 5.67 -8.81 11.46
C MET A 155 5.35 -10.26 11.87
N LYS A 156 4.23 -10.45 12.57
CA LYS A 156 3.75 -11.79 12.93
C LYS A 156 3.39 -12.60 11.68
N TYR A 157 2.68 -11.99 10.73
CA TYR A 157 2.34 -12.62 9.47
C TYR A 157 3.57 -13.05 8.65
N GLN A 158 4.57 -12.17 8.52
CA GLN A 158 5.86 -12.44 7.90
C GLN A 158 6.50 -13.72 8.47
N ASN A 159 6.54 -13.83 9.80
CA ASN A 159 7.12 -14.99 10.47
C ASN A 159 6.27 -16.27 10.29
N ILE A 160 4.93 -16.18 10.30
CA ILE A 160 4.03 -17.32 10.04
C ILE A 160 4.26 -17.89 8.64
N ARG A 161 4.45 -17.02 7.63
CA ARG A 161 4.76 -17.43 6.25
C ARG A 161 6.20 -17.90 6.05
N GLY A 162 7.00 -17.90 7.12
CA GLY A 162 8.38 -18.34 7.09
C GLY A 162 9.35 -17.33 6.48
N GLY A 163 8.94 -16.08 6.30
CA GLY A 163 9.81 -14.96 5.96
C GLY A 163 10.68 -14.52 7.14
N ARG A 164 11.38 -13.41 6.94
CA ARG A 164 12.27 -12.76 7.89
C ARG A 164 11.94 -11.28 7.95
N VAL A 165 11.55 -10.84 9.15
CA VAL A 165 11.35 -9.41 9.41
C VAL A 165 12.68 -8.68 9.28
N LYS A 166 12.67 -7.59 8.53
CA LYS A 166 13.77 -6.63 8.42
C LYS A 166 13.23 -5.25 8.75
N LEU A 167 13.48 -4.78 9.98
CA LEU A 167 13.10 -3.44 10.40
C LEU A 167 14.03 -2.42 9.73
N HIS A 168 13.43 -1.39 9.14
CA HIS A 168 14.13 -0.31 8.46
C HIS A 168 14.20 0.94 9.32
N THR A 169 14.97 1.93 8.86
CA THR A 169 15.12 3.21 9.54
C THR A 169 13.81 4.01 9.49
N LEU A 170 13.43 4.59 10.63
CA LEU A 170 12.34 5.55 10.70
C LEU A 170 12.85 6.94 10.30
N MET A 171 12.08 7.63 9.47
CA MET A 171 12.44 8.96 9.01
C MET A 171 12.18 10.00 10.11
N PRO A 172 12.99 11.07 10.20
CA PRO A 172 12.67 12.21 11.05
C PRO A 172 11.29 12.78 10.70
N THR A 173 10.51 13.10 11.72
CA THR A 173 9.15 13.63 11.58
C THR A 173 9.11 15.12 11.88
N LEU A 174 8.03 15.79 11.44
CA LEU A 174 7.77 17.18 11.83
C LEU A 174 7.45 17.25 13.32
N SER A 175 7.89 18.33 13.98
CA SER A 175 7.60 18.59 15.39
C SER A 175 6.62 19.74 15.61
N GLU A 176 6.42 20.58 14.60
CA GLU A 176 5.51 21.73 14.64
C GLU A 176 4.36 21.52 13.66
N PHE A 177 3.15 21.75 14.14
CA PHE A 177 1.91 21.60 13.37
C PHE A 177 1.06 22.88 13.42
N ASP A 178 1.65 24.02 13.79
CA ASP A 178 0.97 25.30 13.73
C ASP A 178 0.73 25.70 12.27
N HIS A 179 -0.45 26.27 11.99
CA HIS A 179 -0.78 26.70 10.64
C HIS A 179 -1.63 27.96 10.66
N VAL A 180 -1.09 29.04 10.08
CA VAL A 180 -1.71 30.38 10.12
C VAL A 180 -3.13 30.38 9.55
N GLU A 181 -3.32 29.81 8.35
CA GLU A 181 -4.63 29.85 7.68
C GLU A 181 -5.64 28.83 8.22
N LYS A 182 -5.21 27.58 8.49
CA LYS A 182 -6.11 26.48 8.88
C LYS A 182 -6.32 26.38 10.39
N GLY A 183 -5.37 26.84 11.20
CA GLY A 183 -5.24 26.41 12.58
C GLY A 183 -4.58 25.04 12.65
N ASP A 184 -3.99 24.74 13.80
CA ASP A 184 -3.28 23.48 14.07
C ASP A 184 -4.18 22.25 14.00
N ALA A 185 -5.35 22.27 14.63
CA ALA A 185 -6.30 21.15 14.65
C ALA A 185 -6.72 20.70 13.24
N LEU A 186 -7.18 21.64 12.41
CA LEU A 186 -7.61 21.32 11.04
C LEU A 186 -6.43 20.89 10.18
N TYR A 187 -5.27 21.53 10.32
CA TYR A 187 -4.07 21.16 9.57
C TYR A 187 -3.62 19.73 9.91
N ALA A 188 -3.54 19.37 11.19
CA ALA A 188 -3.14 18.03 11.61
C ALA A 188 -4.14 16.96 11.14
N MET A 189 -5.45 17.21 11.22
CA MET A 189 -6.45 16.25 10.74
C MET A 189 -6.44 16.09 9.21
N GLU A 190 -6.15 17.14 8.45
CA GLU A 190 -5.96 17.02 7.00
C GLU A 190 -4.67 16.27 6.65
N LEU A 191 -3.61 16.44 7.45
CA LEU A 191 -2.37 15.68 7.31
C LEU A 191 -2.61 14.19 7.63
N ALA A 192 -3.30 13.88 8.73
CA ALA A 192 -3.71 12.53 9.10
C ALA A 192 -4.54 11.88 7.98
N LEU A 193 -5.55 12.57 7.44
CA LEU A 193 -6.34 12.07 6.31
C LEU A 193 -5.48 11.78 5.07
N SER A 194 -4.45 12.59 4.84
CA SER A 194 -3.54 12.39 3.71
C SER A 194 -2.62 11.19 3.93
N LEU A 195 -2.16 10.98 5.18
CA LEU A 195 -1.38 9.81 5.58
C LEU A 195 -2.22 8.53 5.42
N GLU A 196 -3.44 8.49 5.92
CA GLU A 196 -4.32 7.31 5.78
C GLU A 196 -4.60 6.94 4.32
N LYS A 197 -4.76 7.95 3.44
CA LYS A 197 -4.92 7.71 2.01
C LYS A 197 -3.65 7.16 1.36
N LEU A 198 -2.49 7.65 1.80
CA LEU A 198 -1.19 7.16 1.32
C LEU A 198 -0.94 5.72 1.80
N THR A 199 -1.23 5.41 3.07
CA THR A 199 -1.16 4.05 3.62
C THR A 199 -2.06 3.11 2.84
N ASN A 200 -3.29 3.53 2.51
CA ASN A 200 -4.17 2.74 1.66
C ASN A 200 -3.58 2.47 0.27
N GLU A 201 -2.98 3.46 -0.40
CA GLU A 201 -2.30 3.26 -1.68
C GLU A 201 -1.15 2.23 -1.57
N LYS A 202 -0.42 2.26 -0.45
CA LYS A 202 0.63 1.29 -0.14
C LYS A 202 0.08 -0.11 0.12
N LEU A 203 -1.02 -0.25 0.85
CA LEU A 203 -1.71 -1.53 1.05
C LEU A 203 -2.25 -2.12 -0.26
N LEU A 204 -2.82 -1.30 -1.14
CA LEU A 204 -3.26 -1.73 -2.47
C LEU A 204 -2.08 -2.17 -3.35
N SER A 205 -0.93 -1.50 -3.23
CA SER A 205 0.31 -1.91 -3.90
C SER A 205 0.83 -3.25 -3.37
N LEU A 206 0.79 -3.45 -2.05
CA LEU A 206 1.14 -4.71 -1.39
C LEU A 206 0.21 -5.85 -1.84
N HIS A 207 -1.09 -5.59 -1.94
CA HIS A 207 -2.07 -6.53 -2.45
C HIS A 207 -1.77 -6.93 -3.91
N SER A 208 -1.43 -5.97 -4.76
CA SER A 208 -1.03 -6.25 -6.14
C SER A 208 0.22 -7.14 -6.26
N VAL A 209 1.16 -7.05 -5.30
CA VAL A 209 2.32 -7.96 -5.22
C VAL A 209 1.87 -9.39 -4.89
N ALA A 210 0.90 -9.55 -3.99
CA ALA A 210 0.33 -10.86 -3.67
C ALA A 210 -0.31 -11.51 -4.91
N ASP A 211 -1.13 -10.74 -5.64
CA ASP A 211 -1.78 -11.19 -6.87
C ASP A 211 -0.77 -11.58 -7.96
N ARG A 212 0.24 -10.73 -8.22
CA ARG A 212 1.29 -10.99 -9.21
C ARG A 212 2.06 -12.28 -8.90
N ASN A 213 2.29 -12.57 -7.62
CA ASN A 213 2.98 -13.78 -7.18
C ASN A 213 2.07 -14.99 -7.01
N ASN A 214 0.77 -14.87 -7.33
CA ASN A 214 -0.24 -15.91 -7.14
C ASN A 214 -0.27 -16.43 -5.68
N ASP A 215 -0.23 -15.50 -4.71
CA ASP A 215 -0.32 -15.79 -3.28
C ASP A 215 -1.70 -15.41 -2.73
N PRO A 216 -2.72 -16.28 -2.90
CA PRO A 216 -4.08 -15.97 -2.50
C PRO A 216 -4.23 -15.80 -0.98
N GLN A 217 -3.38 -16.46 -0.19
CA GLN A 217 -3.45 -16.37 1.27
C GLN A 217 -2.91 -15.02 1.76
N MET A 218 -1.89 -14.47 1.09
CA MET A 218 -1.43 -13.11 1.34
C MET A 218 -2.46 -12.07 0.91
N ALA A 219 -3.08 -12.24 -0.27
CA ALA A 219 -4.15 -11.34 -0.72
C ALA A 219 -5.32 -11.31 0.29
N GLU A 220 -5.83 -12.48 0.70
CA GLU A 220 -6.91 -12.60 1.69
C GLU A 220 -6.52 -11.95 3.04
N PHE A 221 -5.29 -12.15 3.50
CA PHE A 221 -4.80 -11.54 4.74
C PHE A 221 -4.83 -10.01 4.67
N ILE A 222 -4.36 -9.42 3.58
CA ILE A 222 -4.34 -7.96 3.38
C ILE A 222 -5.77 -7.40 3.31
N GLU A 223 -6.65 -8.06 2.56
CA GLU A 223 -8.05 -7.66 2.42
C GLU A 223 -8.81 -7.66 3.75
N ARG A 224 -8.65 -8.75 4.51
CA ARG A 224 -9.40 -8.96 5.76
C ARG A 224 -8.90 -8.09 6.89
N GLU A 225 -7.58 -7.98 7.04
CA GLU A 225 -6.96 -7.39 8.23
C GLU A 225 -6.59 -5.91 8.08
N PHE A 226 -6.63 -5.35 6.86
CA PHE A 226 -6.18 -3.98 6.61
C PHE A 226 -7.12 -3.20 5.68
N LEU A 227 -7.45 -3.70 4.48
CA LEU A 227 -8.17 -2.87 3.49
C LEU A 227 -9.57 -2.44 3.96
N SER A 228 -10.26 -3.29 4.73
CA SER A 228 -11.56 -2.94 5.29
C SER A 228 -11.44 -1.87 6.39
N GLU A 229 -10.50 -2.06 7.33
CA GLU A 229 -10.21 -1.13 8.43
C GLU A 229 -9.76 0.24 7.88
N GLN A 230 -8.93 0.24 6.84
CA GLN A 230 -8.39 1.45 6.21
C GLN A 230 -9.49 2.34 5.60
N VAL A 231 -10.51 1.75 4.99
CA VAL A 231 -11.63 2.51 4.42
C VAL A 231 -12.44 3.19 5.52
N GLU A 232 -12.64 2.52 6.65
CA GLU A 232 -13.33 3.07 7.82
C GLU A 232 -12.53 4.20 8.47
N ALA A 233 -11.21 4.03 8.63
CA ALA A 233 -10.30 5.04 9.15
C ALA A 233 -10.32 6.32 8.27
N ILE A 234 -10.20 6.17 6.94
CA ILE A 234 -10.27 7.31 6.01
C ILE A 234 -11.62 8.04 6.15
N LYS A 235 -12.73 7.31 6.28
CA LYS A 235 -14.05 7.92 6.44
C LYS A 235 -14.16 8.69 7.76
N LYS A 236 -13.70 8.09 8.86
CA LYS A 236 -13.70 8.68 10.20
C LYS A 236 -12.94 10.01 10.21
N ILE A 237 -11.71 10.02 9.71
CA ILE A 237 -10.89 11.24 9.69
C ILE A 237 -11.45 12.28 8.71
N ALA A 238 -12.03 11.87 7.57
CA ALA A 238 -12.70 12.79 6.65
C ALA A 238 -13.91 13.51 7.30
N ASP A 239 -14.64 12.82 8.17
CA ASP A 239 -15.73 13.43 8.94
C ASP A 239 -15.19 14.45 9.95
N TYR A 240 -14.07 14.18 10.62
CA TYR A 240 -13.41 15.16 11.51
C TYR A 240 -12.93 16.39 10.77
N VAL A 241 -12.29 16.23 9.61
CA VAL A 241 -11.88 17.35 8.75
C VAL A 241 -13.11 18.20 8.37
N THR A 242 -14.23 17.56 8.03
CA THR A 242 -15.47 18.27 7.69
C THR A 242 -16.03 19.01 8.89
N GLN A 243 -16.09 18.38 10.07
CA GLN A 243 -16.56 19.00 11.31
C GLN A 243 -15.70 20.20 11.71
N LEU A 244 -14.37 20.08 11.68
CA LEU A 244 -13.43 21.16 11.98
C LEU A 244 -13.61 22.36 11.03
N ARG A 245 -13.85 22.11 9.75
CA ARG A 245 -14.19 23.17 8.77
C ARG A 245 -15.51 23.87 9.10
N LEU A 246 -16.51 23.12 9.57
CA LEU A 246 -17.83 23.66 9.91
C LEU A 246 -17.80 24.52 11.19
N VAL A 247 -17.12 24.04 12.24
CA VAL A 247 -17.09 24.75 13.54
C VAL A 247 -16.12 25.94 13.54
N GLY A 248 -15.11 25.93 12.66
CA GLY A 248 -14.11 26.99 12.55
C GLY A 248 -13.18 27.07 13.77
N LYS A 249 -12.26 28.05 13.75
CA LYS A 249 -11.22 28.23 14.78
C LYS A 249 -11.78 28.70 16.13
N GLY A 250 -10.95 28.66 17.17
CA GLY A 250 -11.28 29.18 18.50
C GLY A 250 -12.25 28.27 19.22
N HIS A 251 -13.41 28.79 19.65
CA HIS A 251 -14.39 28.03 20.42
C HIS A 251 -14.90 26.77 19.67
N GLY A 252 -14.99 26.82 18.33
CA GLY A 252 -15.39 25.67 17.52
C GLY A 252 -14.42 24.49 17.66
N VAL A 253 -13.13 24.72 17.41
CA VAL A 253 -12.05 23.74 17.62
C VAL A 253 -12.03 23.24 19.05
N TRP A 254 -12.13 24.13 20.04
CA TRP A 254 -12.15 23.71 21.44
C TRP A 254 -13.31 22.77 21.75
N HIS A 255 -14.53 23.06 21.28
CA HIS A 255 -15.68 22.19 21.50
C HIS A 255 -15.53 20.85 20.76
N PHE A 256 -15.02 20.87 19.53
CA PHE A 256 -14.69 19.63 18.80
C PHE A 256 -13.68 18.77 19.59
N ASP A 257 -12.64 19.39 20.14
CA ASP A 257 -11.64 18.70 20.97
C ASP A 257 -12.26 18.06 22.21
N GLN A 258 -13.22 18.73 22.87
CA GLN A 258 -13.96 18.13 23.99
C GLN A 258 -14.81 16.94 23.56
N LEU A 259 -15.45 16.99 22.38
CA LEU A 259 -16.19 15.84 21.85
C LEU A 259 -15.26 14.67 21.57
N LEU A 260 -14.10 14.92 20.95
CA LEU A 260 -13.12 13.88 20.65
C LEU A 260 -12.51 13.27 21.91
N LEU A 261 -12.31 14.08 22.97
CA LEU A 261 -11.79 13.60 24.25
C LEU A 261 -12.71 12.55 24.91
N HIS A 262 -14.02 12.66 24.70
CA HIS A 262 -15.05 11.79 25.28
C HIS A 262 -15.60 10.75 24.30
N GLU A 263 -15.08 10.71 23.08
CA GLU A 263 -15.47 9.70 22.10
C GLU A 263 -14.99 8.31 22.56
N GLY A 264 -15.92 7.34 22.58
CA GLY A 264 -15.68 5.98 23.09
C GLY A 264 -16.13 5.75 24.53
N ASP A 265 -16.37 6.80 25.32
CA ASP A 265 -16.82 6.70 26.73
C ASP A 265 -18.35 6.53 26.87
N GLY A 266 -19.09 6.36 25.77
CA GLY A 266 -20.51 6.04 25.79
C GLY A 266 -21.42 7.11 26.42
N ALA A 267 -21.06 8.40 26.31
CA ALA A 267 -21.85 9.49 26.89
C ALA A 267 -22.03 10.65 25.90
N PHE A 268 -23.18 10.66 25.20
CA PHE A 268 -24.07 11.82 24.98
C PHE A 268 -25.46 11.33 24.57
#